data_AF-A0A453AUE6-F1
#
_entry.id   AF-A0A453AUE6-F1
#
_cell.length_a   1.000
_cell.length_b   1.000
_cell.length_c   1.000
_cell.angle_alpha   90.00
_cell.angle_beta   90.00
_cell.angle_gamma   90.00
#
_symmetry.space_group_name_H-M   'P 1'
#
loop_
_entity.id
_entity.type
_entity.pdbx_description
1 polymer ?
#
loop_
_entity_poly.entity_id
_entity_poly.type
_entity_poly.pdbx_seq_one_letter_code
_entity_poly.pdbx_strand_id
1 'polypeptide(L)'
;MMSVHRDVLCGSSAFFAEKLSDGDNGHGGSLVPCVEIHDCDGAEIYVETVGLMYCDEAKQKLLKQHVSRVLRIMKVYMHVQILAFQ
;
A
#
# COMPACT_ATOMS: atom_id res chain seq x y z
N MET A 1 12.86 -3.84 -3.68
CA MET A 1 12.04 -3.11 -4.68
C MET A 1 10.90 -4.01 -5.09
N MET A 2 9.66 -3.51 -5.05
CA MET A 2 8.46 -4.23 -5.50
C MET A 2 7.87 -3.49 -6.69
N SER A 3 7.40 -4.23 -7.70
CA SER A 3 6.68 -3.67 -8.84
C SER A 3 5.22 -4.07 -8.74
N VAL A 4 4.34 -3.09 -8.93
CA VAL A 4 2.89 -3.23 -8.79
C VAL A 4 2.17 -2.35 -9.81
N HIS A 5 0.91 -2.67 -10.09
CA HIS A 5 0.09 -1.91 -11.01
C HIS A 5 -0.34 -0.58 -10.40
N ARG A 6 0.01 0.52 -11.08
CA ARG A 6 -0.37 1.89 -10.70
C ARG A 6 -1.88 2.01 -10.50
N ASP A 7 -2.68 1.46 -11.41
CA ASP A 7 -4.13 1.61 -11.38
C ASP A 7 -4.76 0.95 -10.15
N VAL A 8 -4.22 -0.19 -9.71
CA VAL A 8 -4.66 -0.85 -8.48
C VAL A 8 -4.31 -0.02 -7.26
N LEU A 9 -3.09 0.53 -7.19
CA LEU A 9 -2.69 1.40 -6.08
C LEU A 9 -3.54 2.67 -6.03
N CYS A 10 -3.67 3.39 -7.14
CA CYS A 10 -4.43 4.65 -7.20
C CYS A 10 -5.93 4.43 -6.94
N GLY A 11 -6.50 3.33 -7.44
CA GLY A 11 -7.90 2.98 -7.16
C GLY A 11 -8.14 2.54 -5.72
N SER A 12 -7.12 1.97 -5.07
CA SER A 12 -7.23 1.45 -3.71
C SER A 12 -6.81 2.43 -2.63
N SER A 13 -6.14 3.55 -2.95
CA SER A 13 -5.52 4.43 -1.96
C SER A 13 -5.36 5.86 -2.47
N ALA A 14 -5.88 6.80 -1.68
CA ALA A 14 -5.71 8.23 -1.95
C ALA A 14 -4.24 8.65 -1.85
N PHE A 15 -3.48 8.08 -0.90
CA PHE A 15 -2.05 8.32 -0.75
C PHE A 15 -1.27 7.98 -2.03
N PHE A 16 -1.50 6.80 -2.61
CA PHE A 16 -0.83 6.42 -3.86
C PHE A 16 -1.34 7.23 -5.05
N ALA A 17 -2.63 7.57 -5.09
CA ALA A 17 -3.17 8.43 -6.13
C ALA A 17 -2.47 9.79 -6.18
N GLU A 18 -2.23 10.41 -5.02
CA GLU A 18 -1.51 11.69 -4.88
C GLU A 18 -0.01 11.53 -5.19
N LYS A 19 0.67 10.55 -4.58
CA LYS A 19 2.11 10.35 -4.79
C LYS A 19 2.48 9.97 -6.22
N LEU A 20 1.57 9.32 -6.94
CA LEU A 20 1.76 8.89 -8.33
C LEU A 20 1.08 9.83 -9.35
N SER A 21 0.39 10.90 -8.91
CA SER A 21 -0.10 11.96 -9.80
C SER A 21 0.96 13.02 -10.07
N ASP A 22 1.86 13.27 -9.12
CA ASP A 22 2.96 14.24 -9.20
C ASP A 22 4.13 13.77 -10.10
N GLY A 23 3.86 12.93 -11.10
CA GLY A 23 4.86 12.42 -12.02
C GLY A 23 5.75 13.56 -12.54
N ASP A 24 7.06 13.47 -12.24
CA ASP A 24 8.20 14.20 -12.84
C ASP A 24 9.03 15.16 -11.97
N ASN A 25 8.68 15.50 -10.72
CA ASN A 25 9.46 16.51 -9.98
C ASN A 25 10.65 15.95 -9.16
N GLY A 26 11.71 15.57 -9.89
CA GLY A 26 13.10 15.45 -9.40
C GLY A 26 13.31 14.25 -8.47
N HIS A 27 14.16 13.26 -8.76
CA HIS A 27 15.58 13.39 -9.08
C HIS A 27 15.99 12.16 -9.91
N GLY A 28 16.39 12.35 -11.18
CA GLY A 28 17.19 11.38 -11.93
C GLY A 28 16.46 10.24 -12.65
N GLY A 29 16.05 10.47 -13.91
CA GLY A 29 16.21 9.53 -15.02
C GLY A 29 15.45 8.20 -15.05
N SER A 30 14.60 7.87 -14.07
CA SER A 30 13.82 6.62 -14.12
C SER A 30 12.48 6.84 -14.82
N LEU A 31 12.23 6.13 -15.92
CA LEU A 31 10.93 6.11 -16.63
C LEU A 31 9.78 5.52 -15.78
N VAL A 32 10.08 4.93 -14.62
CA VAL A 32 9.10 4.25 -13.76
C VAL A 32 8.88 5.09 -12.49
N PRO A 33 7.63 5.54 -12.21
CA PRO A 33 7.28 6.20 -10.95
C PRO A 33 7.62 5.31 -9.74
N CYS A 34 8.32 5.88 -8.77
CA CYS A 34 8.71 5.21 -7.54
C CYS A 34 8.11 5.94 -6.32
N VAL A 35 7.64 5.17 -5.34
CA VAL A 35 7.18 5.70 -4.06
C VAL A 35 8.06 5.14 -2.95
N GLU A 36 8.74 6.01 -2.22
CA GLU A 36 9.50 5.66 -1.04
C GLU A 36 8.59 5.68 0.19
N ILE A 37 8.71 4.65 1.02
CA ILE A 37 7.93 4.49 2.24
C ILE A 37 8.93 4.44 3.39
N HIS A 38 8.82 5.41 4.28
CA HIS A 38 9.62 5.49 5.50
C HIS A 38 8.81 4.99 6.71
N ASP A 39 9.48 4.69 7.82
CA ASP A 39 8.86 4.35 9.11
C ASP A 39 7.89 3.16 9.09
N CYS A 40 8.16 2.17 8.26
CA CYS A 40 7.41 0.92 8.20
C CYS A 40 8.00 -0.11 9.20
N ASP A 41 7.14 -0.73 10.04
CA ASP A 41 7.52 -1.73 11.07
C ASP A 41 8.15 -3.02 10.49
N GLY A 42 8.21 -3.16 9.17
CA GLY A 42 8.90 -4.23 8.45
C GLY A 42 8.38 -4.35 7.03
N ALA A 43 9.29 -4.46 6.06
CA ALA A 43 8.93 -4.49 4.63
C ALA A 43 7.93 -5.60 4.28
N GLU A 44 7.96 -6.71 5.01
CA GLU A 44 7.03 -7.83 4.83
C GLU A 44 5.56 -7.42 5.08
N ILE A 45 5.28 -6.70 6.16
CA ILE A 45 3.92 -6.26 6.49
C ILE A 45 3.41 -5.26 5.45
N TYR A 46 4.30 -4.41 4.93
CA TYR A 46 3.96 -3.48 3.86
C TYR A 46 3.63 -4.21 2.55
N VAL A 47 4.48 -5.15 2.12
CA VAL A 47 4.24 -5.96 0.91
C VAL A 47 2.92 -6.75 1.05
N GLU A 48 2.67 -7.33 2.22
CA GLU A 48 1.40 -7.99 2.49
C GLU A 48 0.22 -7.02 2.37
N THR A 49 0.32 -5.83 2.98
CA THR A 49 -0.75 -4.82 2.97
C THR A 49 -1.05 -4.33 1.56
N VAL A 50 -0.03 -4.14 0.72
CA VAL A 50 -0.23 -3.81 -0.70
C VAL A 50 -0.83 -4.99 -1.46
N GLY A 51 -0.45 -6.22 -1.13
CA GLY A 51 -1.07 -7.43 -1.68
C GLY A 51 -2.57 -7.52 -1.39
N LEU A 52 -3.03 -7.01 -0.25
CA LEU A 52 -4.45 -6.96 0.08
C LEU A 52 -5.26 -6.02 -0.82
N MET A 53 -4.63 -5.04 -1.49
CA MET A 53 -5.31 -4.20 -2.49
C MET A 53 -5.75 -4.99 -3.73
N TYR A 54 -5.18 -6.18 -3.95
CA TYR A 54 -5.56 -7.10 -5.02
C TYR A 54 -6.58 -8.15 -4.56
N CYS A 55 -7.05 -8.08 -3.30
CA CYS A 55 -7.86 -9.12 -2.69
C CYS A 55 -9.25 -8.62 -2.32
N ASP A 56 -10.26 -9.05 -3.08
CA ASP A 56 -11.67 -8.71 -2.83
C ASP A 56 -12.17 -9.19 -1.45
N GLU A 57 -11.57 -10.25 -0.91
CA GLU A 57 -11.92 -10.85 0.38
C GLU A 57 -10.93 -10.48 1.52
N ALA A 58 -10.17 -9.39 1.38
CA ALA A 58 -9.15 -8.98 2.34
C ALA A 58 -9.69 -8.91 3.78
N LYS A 59 -10.89 -8.34 3.98
CA LYS A 59 -11.58 -8.29 5.27
C LYS A 59 -11.72 -9.70 5.88
N GLN A 60 -12.28 -10.65 5.13
CA GLN A 60 -12.53 -12.01 5.61
C GLN A 60 -11.23 -12.76 5.97
N LYS A 61 -10.16 -12.53 5.21
CA LYS A 61 -8.84 -13.12 5.50
C LYS A 61 -8.25 -12.57 6.80
N LEU A 62 -8.35 -11.27 7.04
CA LEU A 62 -7.84 -10.64 8.26
C LEU A 62 -8.60 -11.08 9.52
N LEU A 63 -9.92 -11.26 9.43
CA LEU A 63 -10.74 -11.76 10.54
C LEU A 63 -10.29 -13.14 11.06
N LYS A 64 -9.60 -13.94 10.24
CA LYS A 64 -9.09 -15.27 10.61
C LYS A 64 -7.67 -15.25 11.18
N GLN A 65 -7.06 -14.08 11.36
CA GLN A 65 -5.69 -13.92 11.84
C GLN A 65 -5.63 -13.52 13.32
N HIS A 66 -4.45 -13.67 13.93
CA HIS A 66 -4.20 -13.16 15.27
C HIS A 66 -4.36 -11.63 15.34
N VAL A 67 -4.92 -11.15 16.45
CA VAL A 67 -5.14 -9.71 16.70
C VAL A 67 -3.86 -8.90 16.50
N SER A 68 -2.72 -9.39 16.99
CA SER A 68 -1.42 -8.73 16.83
C SER A 68 -1.02 -8.54 15.37
N ARG A 69 -1.37 -9.49 14.49
CA ARG A 69 -1.13 -9.39 13.05
C ARG A 69 -2.08 -8.40 12.38
N VAL A 70 -3.37 -8.47 12.71
CA VAL A 70 -4.38 -7.53 12.20
C VAL A 70 -4.00 -6.09 12.55
N LEU A 71 -3.55 -5.83 13.78
CA LEU A 71 -3.14 -4.49 14.21
C LEU A 71 -1.91 -3.97 13.44
N ARG A 72 -0.93 -4.82 13.14
CA ARG A 72 0.23 -4.40 12.32
C ARG A 72 -0.17 -4.02 10.90
N ILE A 73 -1.05 -4.81 10.28
CA ILE A 73 -1.57 -4.52 8.94
C ILE A 73 -2.41 -3.23 8.97
N MET A 74 -3.27 -3.05 9.98
CA MET A 74 -4.04 -1.83 10.16
C MET A 74 -3.16 -0.59 10.35
N LYS A 75 -2.01 -0.70 11.03
CA LYS A 75 -1.08 0.42 11.17
C LYS A 75 -0.55 0.88 9.81
N VAL A 76 -0.18 -0.05 8.93
CA VAL A 76 0.25 0.28 7.56
C VAL A 76 -0.92 0.81 6.73
N TYR A 77 -2.11 0.23 6.88
CA TYR A 77 -3.33 0.71 6.21
C TYR A 77 -3.59 2.19 6.47
N MET A 78 -3.46 2.64 7.73
CA MET A 78 -3.64 4.04 8.10
C MET A 78 -2.56 4.94 7.50
N HIS A 79 -1.34 4.42 7.35
CA HIS A 79 -0.24 5.14 6.72
C HIS A 79 -0.48 5.36 5.22
N VAL A 80 -0.97 4.33 4.51
CA VAL A 80 -1.19 4.37 3.05
C VAL A 80 -2.64 4.56 2.64
N GLN A 81 -3.53 4.94 3.58
CA GLN A 81 -4.94 5.31 3.35
C GLN A 81 -5.66 4.43 2.31
N ILE A 82 -5.65 3.11 2.50
CA ILE A 82 -6.41 2.23 1.60
C ILE A 82 -7.91 2.56 1.74
N LEU A 83 -8.71 2.41 0.68
CA LEU A 83 -10.15 2.69 0.65
C LEU A 83 -11.00 1.43 0.86
N ALA A 84 -10.42 0.25 0.67
CA ALA A 84 -11.11 -1.05 0.69
C ALA A 84 -11.71 -1.46 2.06
N PHE A 85 -11.44 -0.72 3.15
CA PHE A 85 -11.99 -1.01 4.48
C PHE A 85 -12.96 0.03 5.05
N GLN A 86 -13.39 1.02 4.25
CA GLN A 86 -14.64 1.73 4.52
C GLN A 86 -15.85 0.81 4.25
#